data_AF-A0A8B7Z2K9-F1
#
_entry.id   AF-A0A8B7Z2K9-F1
#
_cell.length_a   1.000
_cell.length_b   1.000
_cell.length_c   1.000
_cell.angle_alpha   90.00
_cell.angle_beta   90.00
_cell.angle_gamma   90.00
#
_symmetry.space_group_name_H-M   'P 1'
#
loop_
_entity.id
_entity.type
_entity.pdbx_description
1 polymer ?
#
loop_
_entity_poly.entity_id
_entity_poly.type
_entity_poly.pdbx_seq_one_letter_code
_entity_poly.pdbx_strand_id
1 'polypeptide(L)'
;MFEIAVVCFLLVGLGKGDVQVGIEGIEDADMGSFVIDLTCNDAETACMHCFTVHKYGRKYLYAFELSTDSNPSLHISVSSGEQNWDMTFSQEELDEPFRQCTHLNATREVELHNQLTVEACFDNHFSAVPVPAECEQPVAVYTLKTRRSDQKIRGQQILYCLPQSS
;
A
#
# COMPACT_ATOMS: atom_id res chain seq x y z
N MET A 1 10.05 -0.06 38.14
CA MET A 1 8.73 0.26 38.72
C MET A 1 8.11 1.30 37.77
N PHE A 2 7.02 0.92 37.08
CA PHE A 2 6.23 1.66 36.05
C PHE A 2 6.95 1.95 34.73
N GLU A 3 6.63 1.40 33.54
CA GLU A 3 5.39 1.15 32.77
C GLU A 3 4.61 2.41 32.28
N ILE A 4 4.17 2.32 31.00
CA ILE A 4 3.19 3.12 30.21
C ILE A 4 3.76 4.43 29.59
N ALA A 5 3.69 4.77 28.29
CA ALA A 5 2.71 4.45 27.24
C ALA A 5 3.33 4.35 25.82
N VAL A 6 2.80 3.38 25.05
CA VAL A 6 2.79 3.35 23.58
C VAL A 6 1.67 4.28 23.10
N VAL A 7 1.79 4.81 21.87
CA VAL A 7 0.71 5.22 20.91
C VAL A 7 0.92 6.63 20.32
N CYS A 8 0.77 6.69 18.98
CA CYS A 8 0.59 7.87 18.12
C CYS A 8 1.79 8.78 17.81
N PHE A 9 2.56 8.44 16.76
CA PHE A 9 3.09 9.43 15.81
C PHE A 9 3.34 8.77 14.43
N LEU A 10 2.27 8.19 13.86
CA LEU A 10 2.20 7.80 12.45
C LEU A 10 1.28 8.75 11.68
N LEU A 11 1.46 10.06 11.81
CA LEU A 11 0.76 11.04 10.99
C LEU A 11 1.62 12.31 10.89
N VAL A 12 2.33 12.49 9.78
CA VAL A 12 2.32 13.73 8.97
C VAL A 12 2.79 13.38 7.56
N GLY A 13 1.85 12.95 6.74
CA GLY A 13 1.86 13.06 5.29
C GLY A 13 0.41 13.30 4.91
N LEU A 14 0.09 14.51 4.45
CA LEU A 14 -1.27 14.97 4.18
C LEU A 14 -1.89 14.17 3.03
N GLY A 15 -2.53 13.06 3.38
CA GLY A 15 -3.64 12.47 2.65
C GLY A 15 -4.82 12.39 3.62
N LYS A 16 -6.01 12.83 3.22
CA LYS A 16 -7.23 12.58 3.99
C LYS A 16 -7.50 11.06 3.97
N GLY A 17 -7.00 10.35 4.96
CA GLY A 17 -7.27 8.93 5.15
C GLY A 17 -7.90 8.72 6.52
N ASP A 18 -9.20 8.99 6.61
CA ASP A 18 -9.97 8.92 7.87
C ASP A 18 -11.01 7.79 7.82
N VAL A 19 -10.66 6.66 7.19
CA VAL A 19 -11.59 5.53 7.05
C VAL A 19 -10.96 4.24 7.59
N GLN A 20 -11.29 3.92 8.84
CA GLN A 20 -11.26 2.54 9.31
C GLN A 20 -12.45 1.81 8.70
N VAL A 21 -12.26 1.15 7.56
CA VAL A 21 -13.29 0.22 7.05
C VAL A 21 -12.92 -1.19 7.50
N GLY A 22 -13.75 -1.78 8.35
CA GLY A 22 -13.74 -3.23 8.51
C GLY A 22 -14.12 -3.88 7.18
N ILE A 23 -13.19 -4.66 6.63
CA ILE A 23 -13.41 -5.38 5.37
C ILE A 23 -14.20 -6.65 5.69
N GLU A 24 -15.34 -6.84 5.02
CA GLU A 24 -16.08 -8.10 5.08
C GLU A 24 -15.20 -9.26 4.61
N GLY A 25 -15.19 -10.34 5.39
CA GLY A 25 -14.42 -11.56 5.11
C GLY A 25 -13.10 -11.69 5.86
N ILE A 26 -12.72 -10.70 6.68
CA ILE A 26 -11.65 -10.87 7.68
C ILE A 26 -12.16 -10.44 9.05
N GLU A 27 -12.94 -11.31 9.66
CA GLU A 27 -13.25 -11.23 11.10
C GLU A 27 -11.91 -11.19 11.86
N ASP A 28 -11.67 -10.16 12.68
CA ASP A 28 -10.46 -9.90 13.49
C ASP A 28 -9.23 -9.23 12.83
N ALA A 29 -9.37 -8.53 11.69
CA ALA A 29 -8.26 -7.73 11.14
C ALA A 29 -8.35 -6.22 11.44
N ASP A 30 -7.33 -5.69 12.12
CA ASP A 30 -7.12 -4.25 12.29
C ASP A 30 -6.42 -3.69 11.04
N MET A 31 -7.19 -3.47 9.97
CA MET A 31 -6.70 -2.90 8.70
C MET A 31 -7.15 -1.45 8.57
N GLY A 32 -6.21 -0.53 8.35
CA GLY A 32 -6.53 0.84 7.92
C GLY A 32 -6.73 0.91 6.41
N SER A 33 -7.59 1.81 5.93
CA SER A 33 -7.79 2.03 4.50
C SER A 33 -7.47 3.48 4.13
N PHE A 34 -6.78 3.64 3.00
CA PHE A 34 -6.38 4.93 2.46
C PHE A 34 -6.76 5.01 0.99
N VAL A 35 -7.17 6.20 0.55
CA VAL A 35 -7.37 6.50 -0.86
C VAL A 35 -6.32 7.52 -1.28
N ILE A 36 -5.66 7.25 -2.41
CA ILE A 36 -4.62 8.08 -2.97
C ILE A 36 -4.98 8.40 -4.41
N ASP A 37 -5.19 9.69 -4.66
CA ASP A 37 -5.26 10.22 -6.02
C ASP A 37 -3.85 10.34 -6.60
N LEU A 38 -3.66 9.76 -7.77
CA LEU A 38 -2.42 9.90 -8.52
C LEU A 38 -2.36 11.29 -9.17
N THR A 39 -1.14 11.79 -9.37
CA THR A 39 -0.90 12.98 -10.16
C THR A 39 -0.41 12.57 -11.54
N CYS A 40 -1.16 12.92 -12.58
CA CYS A 40 -0.82 12.58 -13.97
C CYS A 40 -0.08 13.71 -14.68
N ASN A 41 0.70 13.36 -15.69
CA ASN A 41 1.26 14.32 -16.65
C ASN A 41 0.16 14.93 -17.55
N ASP A 42 0.49 15.99 -18.30
CA ASP A 42 -0.45 16.69 -19.18
C ASP A 42 -1.08 15.80 -20.27
N ALA A 43 -0.40 14.71 -20.63
CA ALA A 43 -0.89 13.76 -21.63
C ALA A 43 -1.75 12.63 -21.02
N GLU A 44 -1.89 12.60 -19.69
CA GLU A 44 -2.58 11.53 -18.93
C GLU A 44 -2.04 10.11 -19.22
N THR A 45 -0.80 10.01 -19.69
CA THR A 45 -0.13 8.74 -20.02
C THR A 45 0.73 8.19 -18.89
N ALA A 46 1.09 9.03 -17.93
CA ALA A 46 1.91 8.64 -16.79
C ALA A 46 1.41 9.35 -15.52
N CYS A 47 1.13 8.55 -14.49
CA CYS A 47 0.60 9.02 -13.22
C CYS A 47 1.45 8.52 -12.06
N MET A 48 1.65 9.35 -11.04
CA MET A 48 2.51 8.99 -9.92
C MET A 48 2.02 9.49 -8.57
N HIS A 49 2.46 8.80 -7.53
CA HIS A 49 2.38 9.26 -6.15
C HIS A 49 3.65 8.89 -5.40
N CYS A 50 4.18 9.86 -4.64
CA CYS A 50 5.38 9.70 -3.86
C CYS A 50 5.11 10.07 -2.40
N PHE A 51 5.55 9.23 -1.48
CA PHE A 51 5.45 9.51 -0.04
C PHE A 51 6.68 9.02 0.71
N THR A 52 6.89 9.59 1.89
CA THR A 52 8.00 9.19 2.74
C THR A 52 7.49 8.55 4.02
N VAL A 53 8.10 7.43 4.41
CA VAL A 53 7.89 6.78 5.71
C VAL A 53 9.17 6.83 6.54
N HIS A 54 9.04 7.09 7.84
CA HIS A 54 10.13 6.96 8.80
C HIS A 54 9.98 5.64 9.57
N LYS A 55 10.97 4.74 9.46
CA LYS A 55 10.94 3.42 10.11
C LYS A 55 12.33 3.05 10.62
N TYR A 56 12.42 2.61 11.88
CA TYR A 56 13.69 2.21 12.53
C TYR A 56 14.81 3.27 12.43
N GLY A 57 14.45 4.55 12.58
CA GLY A 57 15.40 5.67 12.49
C GLY A 57 15.86 5.99 11.06
N ARG A 58 15.30 5.35 10.04
CA ARG A 58 15.60 5.55 8.62
C ARG A 58 14.42 6.17 7.89
N LYS A 59 14.72 6.96 6.87
CA LYS A 59 13.75 7.59 5.98
C LYS A 59 13.68 6.79 4.68
N TYR A 60 12.48 6.37 4.30
CA TYR A 60 12.21 5.62 3.07
C TYR A 60 11.33 6.46 2.15
N LEU A 61 11.75 6.68 0.92
CA LEU A 61 10.92 7.24 -0.14
C LEU A 61 10.27 6.10 -0.91
N TYR A 62 8.95 6.10 -0.94
CA TYR A 62 8.14 5.23 -1.77
C TYR A 62 7.67 6.03 -2.98
N ALA A 63 7.83 5.48 -4.17
CA ALA A 63 7.21 6.00 -5.38
C ALA A 63 6.35 4.92 -6.02
N PHE A 64 5.18 5.33 -6.45
CA PHE A 64 4.22 4.54 -7.19
C PHE A 64 4.02 5.24 -8.52
N GLU A 65 4.23 4.53 -9.61
CA GLU A 65 4.15 5.07 -10.98
C GLU A 65 3.30 4.14 -11.82
N LEU A 66 2.39 4.72 -12.59
CA LEU A 66 1.49 4.04 -13.51
C LEU A 66 1.71 4.62 -14.91
N SER A 67 2.07 3.79 -15.86
CA SER A 67 1.98 4.09 -17.29
C SER A 67 0.66 3.55 -17.83
N THR A 68 -0.09 4.38 -18.55
CA THR A 68 -1.38 4.04 -19.19
C THR A 68 -1.27 4.05 -20.72
N ASP A 69 -0.06 4.17 -21.26
CA ASP A 69 0.22 4.13 -22.70
C ASP A 69 0.09 2.71 -23.28
N SER A 70 0.56 2.49 -24.51
CA SER A 70 0.37 1.24 -25.28
C SER A 70 0.86 -0.06 -24.61
N ASN A 71 1.53 0.02 -23.46
CA ASN A 71 1.84 -1.14 -22.63
C ASN A 71 1.71 -0.75 -21.14
N PRO A 72 0.49 -0.82 -20.59
CA PRO A 72 0.26 -0.37 -19.24
C PRO A 72 1.16 -1.07 -18.23
N SER A 73 1.75 -0.28 -17.35
CA SER A 73 2.65 -0.83 -16.35
C SER A 73 2.58 -0.07 -15.06
N LEU A 74 2.71 -0.83 -13.99
CA LEU A 74 2.90 -0.30 -12.67
C LEU A 74 4.36 -0.47 -12.27
N HIS A 75 4.95 0.60 -11.77
CA HIS A 75 6.24 0.58 -11.12
C HIS A 75 6.14 1.05 -9.67
N ILE A 76 6.73 0.28 -8.75
CA ILE A 76 6.84 0.62 -7.33
C ILE A 76 8.31 0.61 -6.96
N SER A 77 8.81 1.74 -6.45
CA SER A 77 10.17 1.85 -5.94
C SER A 77 10.19 2.27 -4.47
N VAL A 78 11.20 1.78 -3.76
CA VAL A 78 11.48 2.11 -2.36
C VAL A 78 12.97 2.41 -2.21
N SER A 79 13.30 3.64 -1.84
CA SER A 79 14.69 4.05 -1.63
C SER A 79 14.93 4.57 -0.21
N SER A 80 16.10 4.27 0.34
CA SER A 80 16.51 4.68 1.70
C SER A 80 17.90 5.34 1.75
N GLY A 81 18.46 5.68 0.58
CA GLY A 81 19.83 6.13 0.41
C GLY A 81 20.89 5.01 0.50
N GLU A 82 20.60 3.94 1.25
CA GLU A 82 21.47 2.75 1.35
C GLU A 82 20.96 1.55 0.55
N GLN A 83 19.64 1.41 0.46
CA GLN A 83 18.97 0.31 -0.25
C GLN A 83 17.90 0.86 -1.16
N ASN A 84 17.83 0.27 -2.36
CA ASN A 84 16.80 0.52 -3.35
C ASN A 84 16.11 -0.81 -3.67
N TRP A 85 14.78 -0.77 -3.74
CA TRP A 85 13.93 -1.87 -4.13
C TRP A 85 13.02 -1.39 -5.23
N ASP A 86 12.91 -2.17 -6.30
CA ASP A 86 12.17 -1.80 -7.49
C ASP A 86 11.35 -3.01 -7.93
N MET A 87 10.07 -2.79 -8.19
CA MET A 87 9.13 -3.80 -8.69
C MET A 87 8.36 -3.21 -9.86
N THR A 88 8.28 -3.95 -10.96
CA THR A 88 7.48 -3.56 -12.13
C THR A 88 6.50 -4.67 -12.47
N PHE A 89 5.24 -4.29 -12.70
CA PHE A 89 4.17 -5.17 -13.15
C PHE A 89 3.66 -4.60 -14.48
N SER A 90 3.93 -5.31 -15.56
CA SER A 90 3.40 -4.96 -16.88
C SER A 90 2.18 -5.83 -17.18
N GLN A 91 1.16 -5.23 -17.78
CA GLN A 91 -0.05 -5.92 -18.24
C GLN A 91 -0.40 -5.45 -19.63
N GLU A 92 -0.99 -6.34 -20.42
CA GLU A 92 -1.44 -6.00 -21.77
C GLU A 92 -2.70 -5.10 -21.71
N GLU A 93 -3.59 -5.34 -20.74
CA GLU A 93 -4.86 -4.62 -20.54
C GLU A 93 -5.04 -4.27 -19.05
N LEU A 94 -5.46 -3.03 -18.72
CA LEU A 94 -5.62 -2.56 -17.32
C LEU A 94 -6.91 -3.06 -16.64
N ASP A 95 -7.91 -3.41 -17.44
CA ASP A 95 -9.23 -3.86 -17.00
C ASP A 95 -9.30 -5.36 -16.76
N GLU A 96 -8.31 -6.14 -17.22
CA GLU A 96 -8.21 -7.55 -16.87
C GLU A 96 -7.87 -7.73 -15.38
N PRO A 97 -8.62 -8.56 -14.63
CA PRO A 97 -8.34 -8.78 -13.22
C PRO A 97 -6.98 -9.42 -12.98
N PHE A 98 -6.17 -8.82 -12.12
CA PHE A 98 -4.90 -9.37 -11.67
C PHE A 98 -4.78 -9.33 -10.15
N ARG A 99 -3.95 -10.24 -9.62
CA ARG A 99 -3.49 -10.21 -8.24
C ARG A 99 -2.11 -10.81 -8.12
N GLN A 100 -1.18 -10.03 -7.62
CA GLN A 100 0.20 -10.41 -7.39
C GLN A 100 0.55 -10.22 -5.92
N CYS A 101 0.94 -11.29 -5.23
CA CYS A 101 1.30 -11.25 -3.82
C CYS A 101 2.74 -11.69 -3.60
N THR A 102 3.43 -11.01 -2.71
CA THR A 102 4.76 -11.37 -2.21
C THR A 102 4.69 -11.61 -0.72
N HIS A 103 5.26 -12.74 -0.28
CA HIS A 103 5.41 -13.06 1.12
C HIS A 103 6.85 -12.77 1.55
N LEU A 104 7.00 -11.85 2.49
CA LEU A 104 8.27 -11.54 3.13
C LEU A 104 8.26 -12.18 4.52
N ASN A 105 9.06 -13.22 4.68
CA ASN A 105 9.35 -13.80 5.99
C ASN A 105 10.49 -13.00 6.62
N ALA A 106 10.15 -12.14 7.58
CA ALA A 106 11.15 -11.40 8.34
C ALA A 106 11.42 -12.14 9.64
N THR A 107 12.40 -13.04 9.63
CA THR A 107 13.01 -13.54 10.88
C THR A 107 13.94 -12.45 11.40
N ARG A 108 13.50 -11.67 12.40
CA ARG A 108 14.45 -10.87 13.17
C ARG A 108 15.24 -11.82 14.06
N GLU A 109 16.55 -11.91 13.83
CA GLU A 109 17.47 -12.73 14.63
C GLU A 109 17.69 -12.24 16.06
N VAL A 110 17.17 -11.07 16.44
CA VAL A 110 17.46 -10.48 17.74
C VAL A 110 16.20 -10.51 18.61
N GLU A 111 16.13 -11.58 19.41
CA GLU A 111 15.37 -11.73 20.64
C GLU A 111 13.83 -11.73 20.51
N LEU A 112 13.24 -12.89 20.86
CA LEU A 112 11.83 -13.28 20.87
C LEU A 112 11.35 -13.94 19.57
N HIS A 113 10.74 -15.13 19.73
CA HIS A 113 10.14 -16.01 18.73
C HIS A 113 8.94 -15.40 17.98
N ASN A 114 8.99 -14.11 17.67
CA ASN A 114 7.95 -13.39 16.96
C ASN A 114 8.21 -13.53 15.47
N GLN A 115 7.80 -14.66 14.92
CA GLN A 115 7.71 -14.83 13.48
C GLN A 115 6.78 -13.74 12.94
N LEU A 116 7.36 -12.81 12.18
CA LEU A 116 6.62 -11.77 11.46
C LEU A 116 6.52 -12.21 10.01
N THR A 117 5.31 -12.59 9.61
CA THR A 117 4.99 -12.78 8.19
C THR A 117 4.39 -11.49 7.67
N VAL A 118 4.97 -10.97 6.59
CA VAL A 118 4.43 -9.83 5.86
C VAL A 118 3.96 -10.32 4.51
N GLU A 119 2.73 -10.01 4.14
CA GLU A 119 2.17 -10.23 2.81
C GLU A 119 1.91 -8.87 2.19
N ALA A 120 2.50 -8.62 1.02
CA ALA A 120 2.23 -7.45 0.21
C ALA A 120 1.55 -7.94 -1.07
N CYS A 121 0.29 -7.54 -1.28
CA CYS A 121 -0.46 -7.85 -2.49
C CYS A 121 -0.73 -6.57 -3.27
N PHE A 122 -0.72 -6.71 -4.58
CA PHE A 122 -1.17 -5.72 -5.53
C PHE A 122 -2.23 -6.35 -6.43
N ASP A 123 -3.39 -5.73 -6.54
CA ASP A 123 -4.52 -6.22 -7.35
C ASP A 123 -5.38 -5.07 -7.87
N ASN A 124 -6.16 -5.29 -8.93
CA ASN A 124 -7.19 -4.36 -9.42
C ASN A 124 -8.61 -4.92 -9.18
N HIS A 125 -8.77 -5.80 -8.18
CA HIS A 125 -10.06 -6.38 -7.86
C HIS A 125 -10.65 -5.72 -6.60
N PHE A 126 -11.53 -4.75 -6.83
CA PHE A 126 -12.06 -3.88 -5.78
C PHE A 126 -13.22 -4.48 -4.96
N SER A 127 -13.64 -5.72 -5.21
CA SER A 127 -14.78 -6.31 -4.50
C SER A 127 -14.56 -6.49 -2.99
N ALA A 128 -13.29 -6.54 -2.55
CA ALA A 128 -12.92 -6.64 -1.15
C ALA A 128 -12.61 -5.28 -0.50
N VAL A 129 -12.69 -4.17 -1.24
CA VAL A 129 -12.36 -2.82 -0.72
C VAL A 129 -13.46 -1.85 -1.13
N PRO A 130 -14.14 -1.17 -0.20
CA PRO A 130 -15.11 -0.16 -0.60
C PRO A 130 -14.41 0.96 -1.34
N VAL A 131 -14.79 1.15 -2.60
CA VAL A 131 -14.36 2.28 -3.43
C VAL A 131 -15.26 3.46 -3.06
N PRO A 132 -14.72 4.53 -2.45
CA PRO A 132 -15.55 5.66 -2.07
C PRO A 132 -15.84 6.52 -3.31
N ALA A 133 -16.89 7.35 -3.24
CA ALA A 133 -17.42 8.07 -4.39
C ALA A 133 -16.43 9.07 -5.01
N GLU A 134 -15.45 9.55 -4.24
CA GLU A 134 -14.36 10.41 -4.72
C GLU A 134 -13.37 9.68 -5.65
N CYS A 135 -13.31 8.35 -5.62
CA CYS A 135 -12.46 7.55 -6.48
C CYS A 135 -13.24 7.07 -7.72
N GLU A 136 -13.37 7.94 -8.72
CA GLU A 136 -14.15 7.62 -9.93
C GLU A 136 -13.48 6.56 -10.82
N GLN A 137 -12.15 6.52 -10.81
CA GLN A 137 -11.35 5.63 -11.65
C GLN A 137 -10.34 4.86 -10.78
N PRO A 138 -10.79 3.80 -10.06
CA PRO A 138 -9.90 2.96 -9.28
C PRO A 138 -8.99 2.16 -10.21
N VAL A 139 -7.68 2.20 -9.96
CA VAL A 139 -6.70 1.48 -10.80
C VAL A 139 -6.20 0.23 -10.09
N ALA A 140 -5.89 0.35 -8.79
CA ALA A 140 -5.33 -0.75 -8.06
C ALA A 140 -5.40 -0.56 -6.54
N VAL A 141 -5.28 -1.67 -5.84
CA VAL A 141 -5.17 -1.76 -4.40
C VAL A 141 -3.82 -2.36 -4.03
N TYR A 142 -3.08 -1.64 -3.19
CA TYR A 142 -1.95 -2.23 -2.47
C TYR A 142 -2.40 -2.64 -1.08
N THR A 143 -2.33 -3.94 -0.80
CA THR A 143 -2.65 -4.51 0.50
C THR A 143 -1.37 -4.96 1.19
N LEU A 144 -1.05 -4.35 2.34
CA LEU A 144 0.02 -4.79 3.21
C LEU A 144 -0.58 -5.42 4.46
N LYS A 145 -0.40 -6.72 4.63
CA LYS A 145 -0.78 -7.46 5.83
C LYS A 145 0.45 -7.90 6.59
N THR A 146 0.34 -7.86 7.90
CA THR A 146 1.31 -8.43 8.81
C THR A 146 0.61 -9.39 9.75
N ARG A 147 1.20 -10.56 9.92
CA ARG A 147 0.78 -11.56 10.89
C ARG A 147 1.90 -11.78 11.89
N ARG A 148 1.56 -11.67 13.18
CA ARG A 148 2.48 -11.91 14.30
C ARG A 148 2.16 -13.24 14.96
N SER A 149 2.90 -13.57 16.01
CA SER A 149 2.72 -14.78 16.82
C SER A 149 1.32 -14.92 17.44
N ASP A 150 0.63 -13.80 17.70
CA ASP A 150 -0.77 -13.77 18.15
C ASP A 150 -1.80 -14.12 17.06
N GLN A 151 -1.34 -14.46 15.85
CA GLN A 151 -2.14 -14.72 14.64
C GLN A 151 -3.01 -13.55 14.18
N LYS A 152 -3.00 -12.41 14.89
CA LYS A 152 -3.78 -11.24 14.50
C LYS A 152 -3.21 -10.64 13.23
N ILE A 153 -4.12 -10.30 12.33
CA ILE A 153 -3.79 -9.62 11.07
C ILE A 153 -3.87 -8.13 11.33
N ARG A 154 -2.80 -7.42 11.01
CA ARG A 154 -2.75 -5.96 11.04
C ARG A 154 -2.14 -5.43 9.78
N GLY A 155 -2.53 -4.24 9.37
CA GLY A 155 -1.95 -3.67 8.18
C GLY A 155 -2.74 -2.52 7.61
N GLN A 156 -2.60 -2.34 6.31
CA GLN A 156 -3.27 -1.28 5.58
C GLN A 156 -3.57 -1.68 4.15
N GLN A 157 -4.62 -1.08 3.60
CA GLN A 157 -4.92 -1.09 2.19
C GLN A 157 -4.84 0.34 1.66
N ILE A 158 -4.29 0.46 0.46
CA ILE A 158 -4.17 1.73 -0.25
C ILE A 158 -4.85 1.53 -1.60
N LEU A 159 -5.96 2.23 -1.81
CA LEU A 159 -6.62 2.32 -3.10
C LEU A 159 -6.00 3.48 -3.88
N TYR A 160 -5.52 3.20 -5.09
CA TYR A 160 -5.00 4.19 -6.02
C TYR A 160 -6.04 4.53 -7.07
N CYS A 161 -6.27 5.82 -7.27
CA CYS A 161 -7.29 6.35 -8.16
C CYS A 161 -6.64 7.29 -9.18
N LEU A 162 -7.11 7.26 -10.42
CA LEU A 162 -6.80 8.32 -11.38
C LEU A 162 -7.56 9.59 -11.01
N PRO A 163 -6.95 10.77 -11.24
CA PRO A 163 -7.67 12.03 -11.10
C PRO A 163 -8.83 12.08 -12.12
N GLN A 164 -9.88 12.82 -11.79
CA GLN A 164 -10.98 13.03 -12.73
C GLN A 164 -10.45 13.71 -14.00
N SER A 165 -10.69 13.09 -15.15
CA SER A 165 -10.41 13.69 -16.45
C SER A 165 -11.38 14.86 -16.67
N SER A 166 -10.82 16.07 -16.83
CA SER A 166 -11.57 17.32 -16.99
C SER A 166 -12.11 17.50 -18.40
#